data_AF-A0A6C0DM88-F1
#
_entry.id   AF-A0A6C0DM88-F1
#
_cell.length_a   1.000
_cell.length_b   1.000
_cell.length_c   1.000
_cell.angle_alpha   90.00
_cell.angle_beta   90.00
_cell.angle_gamma   90.00
#
_symmetry.space_group_name_H-M   'P 1'
#
loop_
_entity.id
_entity.type
_entity.pdbx_description
1 polymer ?
#
loop_
_entity_poly.entity_id
_entity_poly.type
_entity_poly.pdbx_seq_one_letter_code
_entity_poly.pdbx_strand_id
1 'polypeptide(L)'
;MSNCCNNYEICENIVPTWWNDNKCNNLCLNCQMLFGFWIEHNGREHIGKGLLTFIDNIECPICLETKRCVSQPRCDHYSCIECFKRCYYGREMPEFPYPEMENEYYEDMENSNYDYNRKWDNYREKIDEYNNKCDIIENTNENHLRKCPLCRK
;
A
#
# COMPACT_ATOMS: atom_id res chain seq x y z
N MET A 1 -3.91 -19.51 -8.46
CA MET A 1 -3.76 -18.54 -7.36
C MET A 1 -5.09 -17.83 -7.22
N SER A 2 -5.67 -17.81 -6.02
CA SER A 2 -6.98 -17.22 -5.76
C SER A 2 -6.79 -15.83 -5.16
N ASN A 3 -7.40 -14.79 -5.73
CA ASN A 3 -7.36 -13.44 -5.17
C ASN A 3 -8.11 -13.45 -3.83
N CYS A 4 -7.35 -13.43 -2.75
CA CYS A 4 -7.82 -13.74 -1.40
C CYS A 4 -8.24 -12.50 -0.59
N CYS A 5 -8.04 -11.30 -1.14
CA CYS A 5 -8.46 -10.04 -0.51
C CYS A 5 -9.59 -9.41 -1.32
N ASN A 6 -10.70 -9.03 -0.67
CA ASN A 6 -11.76 -8.29 -1.37
C ASN A 6 -11.32 -6.91 -1.87
N ASN A 7 -10.25 -6.35 -1.30
CA ASN A 7 -9.61 -5.13 -1.78
C ASN A 7 -8.41 -5.42 -2.71
N TYR A 8 -8.37 -6.57 -3.37
CA TYR A 8 -7.23 -7.01 -4.19
C TYR A 8 -6.83 -6.00 -5.27
N GLU A 9 -7.79 -5.32 -5.91
CA GLU A 9 -7.51 -4.29 -6.92
C GLU A 9 -6.69 -3.10 -6.37
N ILE A 10 -6.68 -2.92 -5.04
CA ILE A 10 -5.86 -1.93 -4.35
C ILE A 10 -4.56 -2.54 -3.83
N CYS A 11 -4.62 -3.65 -3.10
CA CYS A 11 -3.45 -4.16 -2.40
C CYS A 11 -2.59 -5.10 -3.24
N GLU A 12 -3.13 -5.64 -4.34
CA GLU A 12 -2.52 -6.61 -5.26
C GLU A 12 -1.88 -7.80 -4.55
N ASN A 13 -2.30 -8.06 -3.31
CA ASN A 13 -1.67 -9.02 -2.44
C ASN A 13 -2.24 -10.41 -2.74
N ILE A 14 -1.43 -11.24 -3.38
CA ILE A 14 -1.72 -12.66 -3.63
C ILE A 14 -1.21 -13.44 -2.42
N VAL A 15 -2.10 -13.84 -1.53
CA VAL A 15 -1.78 -14.75 -0.43
C VAL A 15 -2.23 -16.18 -0.77
N PRO A 16 -1.47 -17.22 -0.36
CA PRO A 16 -1.94 -18.60 -0.46
C PRO A 16 -3.27 -18.78 0.29
N THR A 17 -4.17 -19.60 -0.27
CA THR A 17 -5.53 -19.80 0.28
C THR A 17 -5.53 -20.28 1.73
N TRP A 18 -4.57 -21.13 2.12
CA TRP A 18 -4.42 -21.65 3.48
C TRP A 18 -3.99 -20.59 4.52
N TRP A 19 -3.40 -19.48 4.08
CA TRP A 19 -3.08 -18.35 4.97
C TRP A 19 -4.34 -17.58 5.37
N ASN A 20 -5.43 -17.79 4.63
CA ASN A 20 -6.65 -17.00 4.73
C ASN A 20 -7.75 -17.63 5.59
N ASP A 21 -7.60 -18.90 5.97
CA ASP A 21 -8.59 -19.65 6.76
C ASP A 21 -8.85 -19.07 8.17
N ASN A 22 -8.07 -18.05 8.58
CA ASN A 22 -8.18 -17.38 9.87
C ASN A 22 -8.41 -15.86 9.80
N LYS A 23 -8.82 -15.27 8.66
CA LYS A 23 -8.97 -13.81 8.55
C LYS A 23 -10.41 -13.32 8.49
N CYS A 24 -10.75 -12.39 9.38
CA CYS A 24 -12.02 -11.66 9.39
C CYS A 24 -12.28 -10.99 8.03
N ASN A 25 -13.46 -11.22 7.47
CA ASN A 25 -14.03 -10.49 6.33
C ASN A 25 -13.31 -10.62 4.97
N ASN A 26 -12.50 -11.67 4.74
CA ASN A 26 -11.77 -11.88 3.48
C ASN A 26 -10.85 -10.69 3.10
N LEU A 27 -10.25 -10.04 4.10
CA LEU A 27 -9.28 -8.97 3.90
C LEU A 27 -7.87 -9.46 4.27
N CYS A 28 -6.86 -9.05 3.49
CA CYS A 28 -5.47 -9.27 3.90
C CYS A 28 -5.14 -8.44 5.16
N LEU A 29 -4.07 -8.78 5.87
CA LEU A 29 -3.71 -8.11 7.14
C LEU A 29 -3.52 -6.61 6.92
N ASN A 30 -2.83 -6.21 5.85
CA ASN A 30 -2.60 -4.80 5.53
C ASN A 30 -3.91 -4.06 5.28
N CYS A 31 -4.88 -4.65 4.55
CA CYS A 31 -6.18 -4.03 4.32
C CYS A 31 -7.00 -3.94 5.62
N GLN A 32 -6.95 -4.96 6.47
CA GLN A 32 -7.64 -4.91 7.77
C GLN A 32 -7.05 -3.82 8.67
N MET A 33 -5.73 -3.69 8.71
CA MET A 33 -5.04 -2.68 9.52
C MET A 33 -5.26 -1.26 9.00
N LEU A 34 -5.21 -1.06 7.68
CA LEU A 34 -5.34 0.27 7.06
C LEU A 34 -6.79 0.73 6.94
N PHE A 35 -7.70 -0.17 6.58
CA PHE A 35 -9.06 0.19 6.18
C PHE A 35 -10.13 -0.38 7.10
N GLY A 36 -9.82 -1.40 7.90
CA GLY A 36 -10.78 -2.09 8.76
C GLY A 36 -11.05 -1.41 10.09
N PHE A 37 -11.86 -2.08 10.91
CA PHE A 37 -12.11 -1.72 12.29
C PHE A 37 -11.25 -2.56 13.24
N TRP A 38 -10.59 -1.91 14.20
CA TRP A 38 -9.82 -2.58 15.25
C TRP A 38 -9.63 -1.66 16.46
N ILE A 39 -9.34 -2.25 17.62
CA ILE A 39 -9.19 -1.54 18.90
C ILE A 39 -7.78 -1.81 19.45
N GLU A 40 -7.05 -0.76 19.78
CA GLU A 40 -5.76 -0.83 20.46
C GLU A 40 -5.91 -1.35 21.90
N HIS A 41 -4.83 -1.89 22.48
CA HIS A 41 -4.80 -2.31 23.89
C HIS A 41 -5.13 -1.19 24.88
N ASN A 42 -4.92 0.08 24.49
CA ASN A 42 -5.24 1.26 25.29
C ASN A 42 -6.71 1.73 25.11
N GLY A 43 -7.54 1.00 24.36
CA GLY A 43 -8.93 1.35 24.09
C GLY A 43 -9.16 2.34 22.95
N ARG A 44 -8.12 2.79 22.22
CA ARG A 44 -8.29 3.62 21.03
C ARG A 44 -8.87 2.81 19.88
N GLU A 45 -9.91 3.33 19.26
CA GLU A 45 -10.57 2.69 18.12
C GLU A 45 -10.05 3.23 16.79
N HIS A 46 -9.68 2.33 15.90
CA HIS A 46 -9.53 2.62 14.48
C HIS A 46 -10.84 2.30 13.77
N ILE A 47 -11.50 3.33 13.25
CA ILE A 47 -12.78 3.19 12.56
C ILE A 47 -12.56 3.25 11.05
N GLY A 48 -12.85 2.16 10.37
CA GLY A 48 -12.85 2.07 8.91
C GLY A 48 -13.79 0.97 8.43
N LYS A 49 -14.21 1.04 7.16
CA LYS A 49 -15.19 0.13 6.53
C LYS A 49 -14.65 -1.28 6.29
N GLY A 50 -13.33 -1.44 6.20
CA GLY A 50 -12.64 -2.65 5.80
C GLY A 50 -12.78 -2.91 4.30
N LEU A 51 -13.99 -3.25 3.86
CA LEU A 51 -14.32 -3.49 2.47
C LEU A 51 -14.49 -2.16 1.73
N LEU A 52 -13.75 -2.00 0.64
CA LEU A 52 -13.86 -0.83 -0.23
C LEU A 52 -14.80 -1.12 -1.40
N THR A 53 -15.62 -0.14 -1.78
CA THR A 53 -16.51 -0.23 -2.94
C THR A 53 -15.83 0.36 -4.16
N PHE A 54 -15.90 -0.35 -5.28
CA PHE A 54 -15.37 0.09 -6.57
C PHE A 54 -16.52 0.55 -7.48
N ILE A 55 -16.28 1.64 -8.20
CA ILE A 55 -17.25 2.22 -9.13
C ILE A 55 -16.54 2.71 -10.39
N ASP A 56 -17.12 2.43 -11.55
CA ASP A 56 -16.57 2.87 -12.84
C ASP A 56 -17.09 4.26 -13.23
N ASN A 57 -16.35 4.94 -14.09
CA ASN A 57 -16.76 6.17 -14.77
C ASN A 57 -17.14 7.33 -13.83
N ILE A 58 -16.41 7.49 -12.72
CA ILE A 58 -16.53 8.64 -11.82
C ILE A 58 -15.32 9.55 -12.01
N GLU A 59 -15.54 10.86 -11.99
CA GLU A 59 -14.45 11.85 -11.99
C GLU A 59 -13.71 11.82 -10.65
N CYS A 60 -12.39 11.64 -10.70
CA CYS A 60 -11.58 11.67 -9.50
C CYS A 60 -11.37 13.11 -9.00
N PRO A 61 -11.66 13.43 -7.73
CA PRO A 61 -11.47 14.79 -7.19
C PRO A 61 -10.00 15.22 -7.03
N ILE A 62 -9.04 14.34 -7.37
CA ILE A 62 -7.60 14.60 -7.24
C ILE A 62 -7.00 14.89 -8.61
N CYS A 63 -7.14 13.97 -9.58
CA CYS A 63 -6.59 14.13 -10.93
C CYS A 63 -7.58 14.70 -11.95
N LEU A 64 -8.87 14.82 -11.61
CA LEU A 64 -9.96 15.31 -12.48
C LEU A 64 -10.21 14.45 -13.72
N GLU A 65 -9.72 13.21 -13.72
CA GLU A 65 -9.97 12.25 -14.81
C GLU A 65 -11.14 11.32 -14.46
N THR A 66 -11.95 10.99 -15.46
CA THR A 66 -13.03 10.00 -15.34
C THR A 66 -12.46 8.59 -15.49
N LYS A 67 -12.40 7.85 -14.38
CA LYS A 67 -11.76 6.52 -14.32
C LYS A 67 -12.48 5.63 -13.29
N ARG A 68 -12.02 4.38 -13.18
CA ARG A 68 -12.42 3.48 -12.10
C ARG A 68 -11.93 4.00 -10.76
N CYS A 69 -12.87 4.15 -9.83
CA CYS A 69 -12.68 4.75 -8.53
C CYS A 69 -13.01 3.79 -7.40
N VAL A 70 -12.48 4.10 -6.22
CA VAL A 70 -12.65 3.33 -4.99
C VAL A 70 -13.11 4.25 -3.86
N SER A 71 -13.98 3.74 -3.00
CA SER A 71 -14.50 4.47 -1.84
C SER A 71 -13.40 4.72 -0.81
N GLN A 72 -13.45 5.86 -0.15
CA GLN A 72 -12.57 6.20 0.96
C GLN A 72 -12.88 5.32 2.20
N PRO A 73 -11.88 4.96 3.02
CA PRO A 73 -12.07 3.98 4.10
C PRO A 73 -13.00 4.45 5.23
N ARG A 74 -13.23 5.77 5.35
CA ARG A 74 -13.97 6.40 6.46
C ARG A 74 -15.11 7.33 6.02
N CYS A 75 -15.42 7.41 4.73
CA CYS A 75 -16.53 8.19 4.20
C CYS A 75 -16.99 7.65 2.83
N ASP A 76 -18.04 8.22 2.25
CA ASP A 76 -18.64 7.75 0.99
C ASP A 76 -18.10 8.47 -0.26
N HIS A 77 -16.99 9.19 -0.13
CA HIS A 77 -16.32 9.81 -1.26
C HIS A 77 -15.46 8.81 -2.03
N TYR A 78 -15.23 9.09 -3.30
CA TYR A 78 -14.47 8.24 -4.21
C TYR A 78 -13.25 8.96 -4.78
N SER A 79 -12.22 8.19 -5.12
CA SER A 79 -11.05 8.64 -5.86
C SER A 79 -10.55 7.54 -6.79
N CYS A 80 -9.89 7.87 -7.90
CA CYS A 80 -9.34 6.84 -8.79
C CYS A 80 -8.32 5.96 -8.04
N ILE A 81 -8.17 4.72 -8.50
CA ILE A 81 -7.29 3.72 -7.85
C ILE A 81 -5.86 4.24 -7.71
N GLU A 82 -5.32 4.87 -8.75
CA GLU A 82 -3.96 5.45 -8.75
C GLU A 82 -3.81 6.52 -7.65
N CYS A 83 -4.73 7.48 -7.59
CA CYS A 83 -4.68 8.52 -6.57
C CYS A 83 -4.93 7.96 -5.16
N PHE A 84 -5.81 6.95 -5.03
CA PHE A 84 -6.03 6.26 -3.77
C PHE A 84 -4.74 5.56 -3.31
N LYS A 85 -4.10 4.80 -4.19
CA LYS A 85 -2.83 4.12 -3.90
C LYS A 85 -1.76 5.12 -3.47
N ARG A 86 -1.63 6.23 -4.20
CA ARG A 86 -0.72 7.33 -3.82
C ARG A 86 -0.99 7.88 -2.41
N CYS A 87 -2.26 8.01 -2.03
CA CYS A 87 -2.62 8.56 -0.72
C CYS A 87 -2.37 7.59 0.45
N TYR A 88 -2.48 6.27 0.23
CA TYR A 88 -2.44 5.26 1.30
C TYR A 88 -1.16 4.41 1.33
N TYR A 89 -0.58 4.12 0.18
CA TYR A 89 0.63 3.32 0.03
C TYR A 89 1.86 4.16 -0.32
N GLY A 90 1.67 5.45 -0.60
CA GLY A 90 2.73 6.35 -1.00
C GLY A 90 3.11 6.14 -2.46
N ARG A 91 4.39 6.34 -2.77
CA ARG A 91 4.93 6.14 -4.12
C ARG A 91 5.28 4.67 -4.34
N GLU A 92 5.40 4.28 -5.60
CA GLU A 92 5.92 2.96 -5.94
C GLU A 92 7.36 2.84 -5.42
N MET A 93 7.59 1.82 -4.61
CA MET A 93 8.93 1.45 -4.16
C MET A 93 9.76 1.04 -5.39
N PRO A 94 11.07 1.33 -5.41
CA PRO A 94 11.93 0.83 -6.47
C PRO A 94 11.83 -0.69 -6.57
N GLU A 95 11.59 -1.19 -7.79
CA GLU A 95 11.61 -2.64 -8.04
C GLU A 95 13.02 -3.20 -7.80
N PHE A 96 13.09 -4.40 -7.24
CA PHE A 96 14.36 -5.10 -7.12
C PHE A 96 14.90 -5.42 -8.52
N PRO A 97 16.07 -4.89 -8.91
CA PRO A 97 16.51 -4.94 -10.31
C PRO A 97 17.06 -6.30 -10.74
N TYR A 98 17.17 -7.27 -9.83
CA TYR A 98 17.79 -8.58 -10.06
C TYR A 98 16.86 -9.73 -9.62
N PRO A 99 15.76 -9.99 -10.34
CA PRO A 99 14.77 -10.99 -9.95
C PRO A 99 15.35 -12.39 -9.74
N GLU A 100 16.44 -12.73 -10.43
CA GLU A 100 17.16 -14.00 -10.27
C GLU A 100 17.84 -14.18 -8.91
N MET A 101 18.02 -13.09 -8.16
CA MET A 101 18.70 -13.08 -6.85
C MET A 101 17.79 -12.56 -5.74
N GLU A 102 16.49 -12.36 -6.00
CA GLU A 102 15.56 -11.71 -5.07
C GLU A 102 15.42 -12.52 -3.77
N ASN A 103 15.26 -13.83 -3.86
CA ASN A 103 15.17 -14.70 -2.68
C ASN A 103 16.47 -14.65 -1.87
N GLU A 104 17.63 -14.73 -2.53
CA GLU A 104 18.95 -14.67 -1.88
C GLU A 104 19.18 -13.32 -1.18
N TYR A 105 18.64 -12.23 -1.74
CA TYR A 105 18.68 -10.90 -1.11
C TYR A 105 17.90 -10.85 0.20
N TYR A 106 16.73 -11.51 0.27
CA TYR A 106 15.91 -11.55 1.48
C TYR A 106 16.35 -12.62 2.50
N GLU A 107 17.04 -13.67 2.04
CA GLU A 107 17.40 -14.82 2.86
C GLU A 107 18.86 -14.80 3.36
N ASP A 108 19.79 -14.13 2.67
CA ASP A 108 21.23 -14.29 2.94
C ASP A 108 22.02 -12.97 2.92
N MET A 109 21.72 -12.08 3.88
CA MET A 109 22.39 -10.77 4.04
C MET A 109 23.91 -10.84 4.32
N GLU A 110 24.47 -12.02 4.60
CA GLU A 110 25.90 -12.21 4.91
C GLU A 110 26.71 -12.81 3.74
N ASN A 111 26.09 -12.98 2.56
CA ASN A 111 26.77 -13.60 1.42
C ASN A 111 27.95 -12.73 0.91
N SER A 112 29.17 -13.25 1.07
CA SER A 112 30.43 -12.53 0.82
C SER A 112 30.84 -12.39 -0.65
N ASN A 113 29.96 -12.75 -1.60
CA ASN A 113 30.27 -12.63 -3.02
C ASN A 113 30.41 -11.16 -3.45
N TYR A 114 31.57 -10.78 -3.98
CA TYR A 114 31.91 -9.38 -4.31
C TYR A 114 31.01 -8.76 -5.39
N ASP A 115 30.55 -9.55 -6.36
CA ASP A 115 29.63 -9.06 -7.41
C ASP A 115 28.20 -8.88 -6.86
N TYR A 116 27.82 -9.71 -5.88
CA TYR A 116 26.57 -9.52 -5.12
C TYR A 116 26.63 -8.24 -4.30
N ASN A 117 27.70 -8.01 -3.54
CA ASN A 117 27.86 -6.80 -2.72
C ASN A 117 27.74 -5.51 -3.54
N ARG A 118 28.37 -5.44 -4.73
CA ARG A 118 28.25 -4.26 -5.60
C ARG A 118 26.84 -4.04 -6.14
N LYS A 119 26.15 -5.12 -6.54
CA LYS A 119 24.75 -5.07 -6.98
C LYS A 119 23.82 -4.67 -5.83
N TRP A 120 24.11 -5.14 -4.61
CA TRP A 120 23.41 -4.77 -3.39
C TRP A 120 23.60 -3.30 -3.04
N ASP A 121 24.82 -2.78 -3.09
CA ASP A 121 25.12 -1.38 -2.79
C ASP A 121 24.35 -0.43 -3.72
N ASN A 122 24.33 -0.72 -5.03
CA ASN A 122 23.56 0.07 -6.00
C ASN A 122 22.04 0.07 -5.72
N TYR A 123 21.49 -1.05 -5.24
CA TYR A 123 20.08 -1.13 -4.88
C TYR A 123 19.80 -0.42 -3.55
N ARG A 124 20.70 -0.56 -2.57
CA ARG A 124 20.63 0.16 -1.29
C ARG A 124 20.64 1.67 -1.50
N GLU A 125 21.53 2.19 -2.36
CA GLU A 125 21.54 3.62 -2.70
C GLU A 125 20.21 4.09 -3.30
N LYS A 126 19.59 3.31 -4.20
CA LYS A 126 18.27 3.64 -4.75
C LYS A 126 17.17 3.61 -3.70
N ILE A 127 17.23 2.67 -2.77
CA ILE A 127 16.29 2.57 -1.64
C ILE A 127 16.50 3.74 -0.68
N ASP A 128 17.73 4.11 -0.38
CA ASP A 128 18.06 5.27 0.47
C ASP A 128 17.62 6.58 -0.18
N GLU A 129 17.81 6.75 -1.50
CA GLU A 129 17.25 7.87 -2.22
C GLU A 129 15.71 7.91 -2.16
N TYR A 130 15.06 6.76 -2.31
CA TYR A 130 13.62 6.64 -2.21
C TYR A 130 13.13 7.00 -0.80
N ASN A 131 13.76 6.44 0.23
CA ASN A 131 13.44 6.71 1.63
C ASN A 131 13.64 8.19 1.96
N ASN A 132 14.76 8.79 1.55
CA ASN A 132 14.98 10.22 1.73
C ASN A 132 13.91 11.07 1.01
N LYS A 133 13.50 10.69 -0.21
CA LYS A 133 12.41 11.39 -0.92
C LYS A 133 11.08 11.24 -0.17
N CYS A 134 10.75 10.03 0.31
CA CYS A 134 9.56 9.77 1.11
C CYS A 134 9.57 10.58 2.42
N ASP A 135 10.68 10.58 3.16
CA ASP A 135 10.83 11.34 4.40
C ASP A 135 10.70 12.85 4.17
N ILE A 136 11.30 13.38 3.10
CA ILE A 136 11.13 14.78 2.73
C ILE A 136 9.66 15.08 2.45
N ILE A 137 8.95 14.22 1.71
CA ILE A 137 7.54 14.42 1.35
C ILE A 137 6.59 14.28 2.54
N GLU A 138 6.83 13.29 3.41
CA GLU A 138 6.09 13.10 4.66
C GLU A 138 6.27 14.30 5.60
N ASN A 139 7.48 14.86 5.67
CA ASN A 139 7.78 16.08 6.41
C ASN A 139 7.26 17.37 5.73
N THR A 140 7.12 17.39 4.40
CA THR A 140 6.77 18.59 3.62
C THR A 140 5.33 18.66 3.13
N ASN A 141 4.41 17.88 3.72
CA ASN A 141 2.96 18.15 3.85
C ASN A 141 2.06 16.96 3.49
N GLU A 142 2.49 15.88 2.83
CA GLU A 142 1.54 14.88 2.27
C GLU A 142 0.76 14.03 3.30
N ASN A 143 1.01 14.14 4.61
CA ASN A 143 0.17 13.50 5.64
C ASN A 143 -1.32 13.88 5.54
N HIS A 144 -1.62 15.10 5.08
CA HIS A 144 -3.00 15.47 4.79
C HIS A 144 -3.64 14.51 3.77
N LEU A 145 -2.89 14.01 2.76
CA LEU A 145 -3.34 13.11 1.69
C LEU A 145 -4.07 11.85 2.18
N ARG A 146 -3.73 11.34 3.37
CA ARG A 146 -4.38 10.18 3.99
C ARG A 146 -5.82 10.44 4.48
N LYS A 147 -6.22 11.70 4.59
CA LYS A 147 -7.62 12.09 4.85
C LYS A 147 -8.34 12.29 3.53
N CYS A 148 -9.60 11.92 3.41
CA CYS A 148 -10.37 12.19 2.19
C CYS A 148 -10.31 13.70 1.83
N PRO A 149 -9.91 14.09 0.60
CA PRO A 149 -9.76 15.50 0.22
C PRO A 149 -11.06 16.29 0.36
N LEU A 150 -12.21 15.64 0.18
CA LEU A 150 -13.53 16.27 0.29
C LEU A 150 -14.01 16.42 1.75
N CYS A 151 -13.45 15.66 2.69
CA CYS A 151 -13.81 15.71 4.11
C CYS A 151 -12.92 16.67 4.94
N ARG A 152 -11.83 17.21 4.38
CA ARG A 152 -10.86 18.06 5.12
C ARG A 152 -11.35 19.50 5.35
N LYS A 153 -12.66 19.72 5.46
CA LYS A 153 -13.19 21.03 5.84
C LYS A 153 -12.79 21.39 7.27
#